data_AF-A0A6G7ZUS1-F1
#
_entry.id   AF-A0A6G7ZUS1-F1
#
_cell.length_a   1.000
_cell.length_b   1.000
_cell.length_c   1.000
_cell.angle_alpha   90.00
_cell.angle_beta   90.00
_cell.angle_gamma   90.00
#
_symmetry.space_group_name_H-M   'P 1'
#
loop_
_entity.id
_entity.type
_entity.pdbx_description
1 polymer ?
#
loop_
_entity_poly.entity_id
_entity_poly.type
_entity_poly.pdbx_seq_one_letter_code
_entity_poly.pdbx_strand_id
1 'polypeptide(L)' 'MANPLLAPLLGFLGKLSYPRLFMLTAALFAVDVVTPDLVPFADELLLGLGTLLLANWKKRKEPAASGKPPIDGEANRR' A
#
# COMPACT_ATOMS: atom_id res chain seq x y z
N MET A 1 -0.96 -21.26 1.21
CA MET A 1 -2.31 -21.41 1.83
C MET A 1 -2.62 -20.11 2.52
N ALA A 2 -3.67 -19.38 2.13
CA ALA A 2 -3.98 -18.10 2.77
C ALA A 2 -4.52 -18.37 4.19
N ASN A 3 -3.70 -18.13 5.21
CA ASN A 3 -4.12 -18.29 6.59
C ASN A 3 -5.17 -17.20 6.89
N PRO A 4 -6.43 -17.55 7.23
CA PRO A 4 -7.52 -16.58 7.40
C PRO A 4 -7.24 -15.52 8.49
N LEU A 5 -6.27 -15.77 9.36
CA LEU A 5 -5.82 -14.86 10.41
C LEU A 5 -5.00 -13.67 9.88
N LEU A 6 -4.30 -13.81 8.74
CA LEU A 6 -3.48 -12.73 8.17
C LEU A 6 -4.30 -11.75 7.32
N ALA A 7 -5.49 -12.17 6.85
CA ALA A 7 -6.36 -11.35 6.02
C ALA A 7 -6.79 -10.02 6.66
N PRO A 8 -7.29 -9.96 7.92
CA PRO A 8 -7.66 -8.70 8.56
C PRO A 8 -6.44 -7.79 8.79
N LEU A 9 -5.28 -8.38 9.11
CA LEU A 9 -4.02 -7.68 9.30
C LEU A 9 -3.55 -7.01 7.98
N LEU A 10 -3.51 -7.76 6.88
CA LEU A 10 -3.16 -7.24 5.56
C LEU A 10 -4.14 -6.15 5.08
N GLY A 11 -5.43 -6.29 5.38
CA GLY A 11 -6.44 -5.26 5.10
C GLY A 11 -6.22 -3.95 5.87
N PHE A 12 -5.70 -4.05 7.11
CA PHE A 12 -5.29 -2.89 7.89
C PHE A 12 -4.00 -2.26 7.33
N LEU A 13 -2.97 -3.07 7.03
CA LEU A 13 -1.70 -2.58 6.47
C LEU A 13 -1.88 -1.95 5.09
N GLY A 14 -2.82 -2.43 4.27
CA GLY A 14 -3.12 -1.85 2.97
C GLY A 14 -3.66 -0.42 3.01
N LYS A 15 -4.14 0.06 4.16
CA LYS A 15 -4.59 1.45 4.36
C LYS A 15 -3.43 2.41 4.66
N LEU A 16 -2.22 1.89 4.93
CA LEU A 16 -1.05 2.71 5.25
C LEU A 16 -0.50 3.40 3.99
N SER A 17 -0.05 4.64 4.15
CA SER A 17 0.61 5.39 3.07
C SER A 17 1.87 4.67 2.58
N TYR A 18 2.16 4.74 1.28
CA TYR A 18 3.30 4.07 0.62
C TYR A 18 4.64 4.11 1.40
N PRO A 19 5.11 5.26 1.95
CA PRO A 19 6.39 5.30 2.67
C PRO A 19 6.39 4.48 3.96
N ARG A 20 5.25 4.45 4.68
CA ARG A 20 5.11 3.70 5.94
C ARG A 20 5.03 2.21 5.67
N LEU A 21 4.32 1.82 4.62
CA LEU A 21 4.25 0.43 4.18
C LEU A 21 5.64 -0.09 3.77
N PHE A 22 6.40 0.72 3.02
CA PHE A 22 7.79 0.40 2.67
C PHE A 22 8.69 0.16 3.88
N MET A 23 8.65 1.08 4.86
CA MET A 23 9.40 0.93 6.11
C MET A 23 9.03 -0.36 6.85
N LEU A 24 7.75 -0.68 6.95
CA LEU A 24 7.26 -1.91 7.58
C LEU A 24 7.78 -3.15 6.87
N THR A 25 7.66 -3.20 5.53
CA THR A 25 8.17 -4.31 4.73
C THR A 25 9.68 -4.47 4.87
N ALA A 26 10.43 -3.37 4.81
CA ALA A 26 11.89 -3.39 4.93
C ALA A 26 12.37 -3.81 6.33
N ALA A 27 11.70 -3.33 7.39
CA ALA A 27 12.01 -3.72 8.76
C ALA A 27 11.72 -5.20 8.98
N LEU A 28 10.56 -5.69 8.52
CA LEU A 28 10.21 -7.11 8.63
C LEU A 28 11.23 -7.98 7.88
N PHE A 29 11.61 -7.58 6.66
CA PHE A 29 12.61 -8.28 5.85
C PHE A 29 13.99 -8.31 6.54
N ALA A 30 14.43 -7.20 7.12
CA ALA A 30 15.70 -7.16 7.84
C ALA A 30 15.68 -8.06 9.08
N VAL A 31 14.59 -8.06 9.85
CA VAL A 31 14.43 -8.94 11.02
C VAL A 31 14.45 -10.41 10.61
N ASP A 32 13.76 -10.75 9.52
CA ASP A 32 13.70 -12.11 8.97
C ASP A 32 15.07 -12.62 8.51
N VAL A 33 15.85 -11.76 7.83
CA VAL A 33 17.23 -12.09 7.41
C VAL A 33 18.18 -12.25 8.60
N VAL A 34 18.07 -11.41 9.63
CA VAL A 34 18.96 -11.43 10.80
C VAL A 34 18.60 -12.57 11.76
N THR A 35 17.33 -12.93 11.83
CA THR A 35 16.81 -13.90 12.80
C THR A 35 16.10 -15.04 12.09
N PRO A 36 16.85 -15.90 11.37
CA PRO A 36 16.25 -17.06 10.74
C PRO A 36 15.59 -17.93 11.80
N ASP A 37 14.37 -18.41 11.51
CA ASP A 37 13.59 -19.39 12.29
C ASP A 37 12.78 -18.93 13.53
N LEU A 38 12.63 -17.63 13.82
CA LEU A 38 11.78 -17.18 14.94
C LEU A 38 10.34 -16.80 14.58
N VAL A 39 10.07 -16.46 13.32
CA VAL A 39 8.77 -15.90 12.92
C VAL A 39 8.05 -16.87 12.00
N PRO A 40 7.11 -17.69 12.51
CA PRO A 40 6.25 -18.49 11.65
C PRO A 40 5.46 -17.56 10.73
N PHE A 41 5.36 -17.93 9.45
CA PHE A 41 4.67 -17.17 8.41
C PHE A 41 5.34 -15.86 7.96
N ALA A 42 6.63 -15.67 8.25
CA ALA A 42 7.40 -14.51 7.78
C ALA A 42 7.33 -14.38 6.25
N ASP A 43 7.52 -15.49 5.54
CA ASP A 43 7.49 -15.54 4.08
C ASP A 43 6.14 -15.05 3.50
N GLU A 44 5.01 -15.48 4.07
CA GLU A 44 3.68 -15.04 3.64
C GLU A 44 3.41 -13.57 3.97
N LEU A 45 3.89 -13.10 5.11
CA LEU A 45 3.78 -11.69 5.49
C LEU A 45 4.63 -10.81 4.57
N LEU A 46 5.85 -11.22 4.25
CA LEU A 46 6.74 -10.53 3.33
C LEU A 46 6.15 -10.47 1.91
N LEU A 47 5.61 -11.58 1.42
CA LEU A 47 4.91 -11.62 0.13
C LEU A 47 3.66 -10.73 0.12
N GLY A 48 2.83 -10.79 1.17
CA GLY A 48 1.64 -9.95 1.30
C GLY A 48 1.97 -8.46 1.37
N LEU A 49 2.97 -8.10 2.16
CA LEU A 49 3.51 -6.74 2.28
C LEU A 49 4.14 -6.24 0.98
N GLY A 50 4.91 -7.07 0.28
CA GLY A 50 5.47 -6.76 -1.03
C GLY A 50 4.39 -6.51 -2.09
N THR A 51 3.31 -7.28 -2.07
CA THR A 51 2.16 -7.09 -2.95
C THR A 51 1.45 -5.76 -2.67
N LEU A 52 1.20 -5.44 -1.40
CA LEU A 52 0.63 -4.16 -0.99
C LEU A 52 1.53 -2.98 -1.37
N LEU A 53 2.85 -3.15 -1.28
CA LEU A 53 3.83 -2.14 -1.69
C LEU A 53 3.72 -1.85 -3.19
N LEU A 54 3.69 -2.90 -4.00
CA LEU A 54 3.58 -2.82 -5.45
C LEU A 54 2.24 -2.19 -5.87
N ALA A 55 1.15 -2.59 -5.20
CA ALA A 55 -0.18 -2.02 -5.43
C ALA A 55 -0.23 -0.51 -5.11
N ASN A 56 0.52 -0.05 -4.11
CA ASN A 56 0.58 1.36 -3.72
C ASN A 56 1.61 2.20 -4.52
N TRP A 57 2.51 1.57 -5.29
CA TRP A 57 3.55 2.27 -6.06
C TRP A 57 2.98 3.27 -7.07
N LYS A 58 1.83 2.94 -7.68
CA LYS A 58 1.23 3.77 -8.76
C LYS A 58 0.34 4.91 -8.26
N LYS A 59 -0.02 4.97 -6.97
CA LYS A 59 -0.95 5.99 -6.43
C LYS A 59 -0.38 7.43 -6.34
N ARG A 60 0.85 7.69 -6.78
CA ARG A 60 1.47 9.04 -6.72
C ARG A 60 1.00 10.03 -7.80
N LYS A 61 0.04 9.69 -8.66
CA LYS A 61 -0.56 10.63 -9.63
C LYS A 61 -2.07 10.44 -9.72
N GLU A 62 -2.78 10.71 -8.65
CA GLU A 62 -4.03 11.45 -8.83
C GLU A 62 -3.70 12.88 -8.39
N PRO A 63 -3.61 13.84 -9.33
CA PRO A 63 -3.71 15.23 -8.92
C PRO A 63 -5.02 15.30 -8.13
N ALA A 64 -4.96 15.87 -6.93
CA ALA A 64 -6.17 16.26 -6.25
C ALA A 64 -7.01 17.04 -7.28
N ALA A 65 -8.12 16.45 -7.73
CA ALA A 65 -9.20 17.17 -8.36
C ALA A 65 -9.82 18.04 -7.27
N SER A 66 -9.07 19.04 -6.84
CA SER A 66 -9.44 20.08 -5.90
C SER A 66 -9.18 21.38 -6.64
N GLY A 67 -10.15 21.71 -7.48
CA GLY A 67 -10.09 22.88 -8.35
C GLY A 67 -11.39 23.13 -9.11
N LYS A 68 -12.53 23.14 -8.38
CA LYS A 68 -13.88 23.60 -8.77
C LYS A 68 -14.73 22.69 -9.70
N PRO A 69 -16.02 22.49 -9.39
CA PRO A 69 -17.01 22.04 -10.37
C PRO A 69 -17.32 23.15 -11.41
N PRO A 70 -17.96 22.79 -12.55
CA PRO A 70 -17.99 23.59 -13.78
C PRO A 70 -18.73 24.93 -13.63
N ILE A 71 -18.24 26.00 -14.26
CA ILE A 71 -19.04 27.23 -14.44
C ILE A 71 -19.98 26.97 -15.61
N ASP A 72 -21.27 26.89 -15.33
CA ASP A 72 -22.34 26.87 -16.32
C ASP A 72 -22.25 28.14 -17.19
N GLY A 73 -22.01 27.99 -18.50
CA GLY A 73 -22.32 29.03 -19.48
C GLY A 73 -21.18 29.65 -20.29
N GLU A 74 -19.95 29.12 -20.30
CA GLU A 74 -18.94 29.61 -21.26
C GLU A 74 -19.17 29.07 -22.68
N ALA A 75 -20.20 29.61 -23.32
CA ALA A 75 -20.34 29.61 -24.77
C ALA A 75 -19.36 30.62 -25.36
N ASN A 76 -18.11 30.18 -25.64
CA ASN A 76 -17.20 31.01 -26.42
C ASN A 76 -17.51 30.86 -27.92
N ARG A 77 -18.48 31.62 -28.41
CA ARG A 77 -18.57 32.02 -29.82
C ARG A 77 -17.96 33.40 -29.95
N ARG A 78 -16.73 33.49 -30.44
CA ARG A 78 -16.25 34.56 -31.30
C ARG A 78 -15.21 34.01 -32.27
#